data_AF-K1S4I8-F1
#
_entry.id   AF-K1S4I8-F1
#
_cell.length_a   1.000
_cell.length_b   1.000
_cell.length_c   1.000
_cell.angle_alpha   90.00
_cell.angle_beta   90.00
_cell.angle_gamma   90.00
#
_symmetry.space_group_name_H-M   'P 1'
#
loop_
_entity.id
_entity.type
_entity.pdbx_description
1 polymer ?
#
loop_
_entity_poly.entity_id
_entity_poly.type
_entity_poly.pdbx_seq_one_letter_code
_entity_poly.pdbx_strand_id
1 'polypeptide(L)'
;GKGLFIDHGMGVVIGETTIIGDNCTIYQNVTLGGTGKETGKRHPTLGNNVLVGSGAKVLGPFKVGDNARIAAGAVVLSEVPPNATAVGVPARVVKVNGVRSETLDQIHVSDPVALALCNLEHKIFELQKQLDELKKENVKSEE
;
A
#
# COMPACT_ATOMS: atom_id res chain seq x y z
N GLY A 1 11.00 -8.56 20.26
CA GLY A 1 12.36 -8.86 20.72
C GLY A 1 12.75 -7.86 21.79
N LYS A 2 14.04 -7.56 21.94
CA LYS A 2 14.57 -6.53 22.84
C LYS A 2 14.52 -5.16 22.18
N GLY A 3 14.56 -4.08 22.97
CA GLY A 3 14.61 -2.71 22.43
C GLY A 3 13.33 -2.25 21.73
N LEU A 4 12.18 -2.89 22.01
CA LEU A 4 10.88 -2.40 21.54
C LEU A 4 10.57 -1.06 22.19
N PHE A 5 10.39 -0.03 21.36
CA PHE A 5 9.99 1.29 21.80
C PHE A 5 8.56 1.59 21.31
N ILE A 6 7.64 1.80 22.25
CA ILE A 6 6.28 2.23 21.95
C ILE A 6 6.17 3.70 22.33
N ASP A 7 6.17 4.57 21.31
CA ASP A 7 6.05 6.01 21.50
C ASP A 7 4.57 6.42 21.48
N HIS A 8 4.14 7.15 22.50
CA HIS A 8 2.73 7.48 22.74
C HIS A 8 1.79 6.26 22.66
N GLY A 9 1.89 5.29 23.57
CA GLY A 9 1.18 3.99 23.50
C GLY A 9 -0.36 3.99 23.44
N MET A 10 -1.03 5.15 23.37
CA MET A 10 -2.47 5.27 23.16
C MET A 10 -2.90 4.58 21.86
N GLY A 11 -3.91 3.72 21.94
CA GLY A 11 -4.55 3.10 20.77
C GLY A 11 -3.69 2.07 20.04
N VAL A 12 -2.55 1.64 20.60
CA VAL A 12 -1.75 0.54 20.05
C VAL A 12 -2.47 -0.78 20.27
N VAL A 13 -2.68 -1.54 19.20
CA VAL A 13 -3.34 -2.84 19.20
C VAL A 13 -2.39 -3.89 18.63
N ILE A 14 -2.06 -4.90 19.43
CA ILE A 14 -1.15 -5.99 19.04
C ILE A 14 -1.91 -7.31 19.17
N GLY A 15 -2.11 -8.01 18.07
CA GLY A 15 -2.85 -9.26 18.06
C GLY A 15 -2.05 -10.47 18.53
N GLU A 16 -2.76 -11.52 18.95
CA GLU A 16 -2.24 -12.72 19.64
C GLU A 16 -0.98 -13.33 19.00
N THR A 17 -0.98 -13.49 17.68
CA THR A 17 0.08 -14.21 16.95
C THR A 17 1.10 -13.28 16.31
N THR A 18 1.13 -12.01 16.75
CA THR A 18 2.10 -11.02 16.27
C THR A 18 3.49 -11.40 16.74
N ILE A 19 4.46 -11.33 15.83
CA ILE A 19 5.88 -11.45 16.18
C ILE A 19 6.52 -10.11 15.91
N ILE A 20 7.26 -9.58 16.87
CA ILE A 20 7.98 -8.31 16.74
C ILE A 20 9.46 -8.60 16.96
N GLY A 21 10.32 -8.20 16.03
CA GLY A 21 11.77 -8.33 16.14
C GLY A 21 12.41 -7.41 17.18
N ASP A 22 13.72 -7.25 17.10
CA ASP A 22 14.50 -6.37 17.97
C ASP A 22 14.45 -4.91 17.47
N ASN A 23 14.58 -3.95 18.38
CA ASN A 23 14.72 -2.52 18.12
C ASN A 23 13.61 -1.91 17.26
N CYS A 24 12.39 -2.45 17.35
CA CYS A 24 11.25 -1.90 16.63
C CYS A 24 10.71 -0.65 17.33
N THR A 25 10.21 0.31 16.54
CA THR A 25 9.51 1.50 17.05
C THR A 25 8.06 1.50 16.57
N ILE A 26 7.12 1.65 17.50
CA ILE A 26 5.67 1.66 17.24
C ILE A 26 5.08 2.94 17.81
N TYR A 27 4.42 3.73 16.97
CA TYR A 27 3.73 4.96 17.40
C TYR A 27 2.27 4.72 17.83
N GLN A 28 1.61 5.76 18.34
CA GLN A 28 0.19 5.75 18.72
C GLN A 28 -0.73 5.22 17.61
N ASN A 29 -1.86 4.66 17.99
CA ASN A 29 -2.95 4.22 17.12
C ASN A 29 -2.56 3.16 16.06
N VAL A 30 -1.40 2.52 16.22
CA VAL A 30 -0.96 1.43 15.36
C VAL A 30 -1.78 0.17 15.63
N THR A 31 -2.15 -0.56 14.59
CA THR A 31 -2.75 -1.90 14.70
C THR A 31 -1.91 -2.94 13.99
N LEU A 32 -1.46 -3.95 14.72
CA LEU A 32 -0.88 -5.19 14.22
C LEU A 32 -1.96 -6.26 14.34
N GLY A 33 -2.79 -6.36 13.30
CA GLY A 33 -4.09 -7.06 13.33
C GLY A 33 -4.16 -8.24 12.36
N GLY A 34 -5.24 -9.01 12.50
CA GLY A 34 -5.63 -10.02 11.51
C GLY A 34 -6.65 -9.48 10.50
N THR A 35 -6.84 -10.22 9.42
CA THR A 35 -7.77 -9.86 8.32
C THR A 35 -9.13 -10.56 8.41
N GLY A 36 -9.32 -11.54 9.30
CA GLY A 36 -10.55 -12.33 9.36
C GLY A 36 -10.63 -13.31 10.53
N LYS A 37 -11.46 -14.35 10.38
CA LYS A 37 -11.75 -15.39 11.40
C LYS A 37 -10.81 -16.61 11.32
N GLU A 38 -9.74 -16.50 10.55
CA GLU A 38 -8.70 -17.52 10.41
C GLU A 38 -8.16 -17.91 11.80
N THR A 39 -7.90 -19.21 12.00
CA THR A 39 -7.30 -19.72 13.25
C THR A 39 -5.79 -19.91 13.07
N GLY A 40 -5.01 -19.81 14.14
CA GLY A 40 -3.54 -19.92 14.08
C GLY A 40 -2.83 -18.60 13.74
N LYS A 41 -1.76 -18.67 12.93
CA LYS A 41 -0.94 -17.50 12.53
C LYS A 41 -1.75 -16.60 11.61
N ARG A 42 -2.18 -15.46 12.13
CA ARG A 42 -3.11 -14.51 11.49
C ARG A 42 -2.73 -13.04 11.65
N HIS A 43 -1.69 -12.77 12.43
CA HIS A 43 -1.17 -11.43 12.70
C HIS A 43 0.24 -11.27 12.12
N PRO A 44 0.72 -10.04 11.88
CA PRO A 44 1.96 -9.81 11.16
C PRO A 44 3.20 -10.28 11.91
N THR A 45 4.30 -10.38 11.17
CA THR A 45 5.65 -10.60 11.70
C THR A 45 6.51 -9.40 11.32
N LEU A 46 6.90 -8.57 12.29
CA LEU A 46 7.86 -7.50 12.09
C LEU A 46 9.28 -8.05 12.27
N GLY A 47 10.16 -7.75 11.30
CA GLY A 47 11.60 -7.97 11.41
C GLY A 47 12.26 -7.04 12.44
N ASN A 48 13.58 -6.94 12.38
CA ASN A 48 14.38 -6.08 13.24
C ASN A 48 14.40 -4.63 12.73
N ASN A 49 14.53 -3.66 13.65
CA ASN A 49 14.63 -2.23 13.34
C ASN A 49 13.45 -1.68 12.53
N VAL A 50 12.26 -2.29 12.64
CA VAL A 50 11.07 -1.83 11.92
C VAL A 50 10.47 -0.62 12.62
N LEU A 51 10.14 0.41 11.85
CA LEU A 51 9.42 1.59 12.33
C LEU A 51 7.99 1.56 11.78
N VAL A 52 7.00 1.62 12.68
CA VAL A 52 5.58 1.68 12.34
C VAL A 52 5.01 3.03 12.76
N GLY A 53 4.74 3.89 11.77
CA GLY A 53 4.26 5.26 11.96
C GLY A 53 2.86 5.32 12.57
N SER A 54 2.53 6.50 13.10
CA SER A 54 1.29 6.72 13.84
C SER A 54 0.04 6.37 13.02
N GLY A 55 -0.92 5.68 13.65
CA GLY A 55 -2.19 5.30 13.02
C GLY A 55 -2.11 4.19 11.98
N ALA A 56 -0.92 3.69 11.62
CA ALA A 56 -0.78 2.66 10.60
C ALA A 56 -1.46 1.33 10.98
N LYS A 57 -1.98 0.62 9.99
CA LYS A 57 -2.65 -0.67 10.13
C LYS A 57 -1.87 -1.71 9.33
N VAL A 58 -1.32 -2.72 9.99
CA VAL A 58 -0.66 -3.87 9.35
C VAL A 58 -1.52 -5.10 9.62
N LEU A 59 -2.18 -5.59 8.58
CA LEU A 59 -3.25 -6.58 8.73
C LEU A 59 -2.93 -7.86 7.95
N GLY A 60 -2.70 -8.96 8.66
CA GLY A 60 -2.54 -10.29 8.06
C GLY A 60 -1.25 -11.03 8.46
N PRO A 61 -1.14 -12.33 8.12
CA PRO A 61 -0.05 -13.21 8.56
C PRO A 61 1.22 -13.12 7.71
N PHE A 62 1.68 -11.91 7.38
CA PHE A 62 2.82 -11.73 6.50
C PHE A 62 3.99 -11.00 7.17
N LYS A 63 5.16 -11.02 6.52
CA LYS A 63 6.37 -10.41 7.06
C LYS A 63 6.54 -8.96 6.59
N VAL A 64 6.90 -8.09 7.54
CA VAL A 64 7.51 -6.78 7.30
C VAL A 64 9.00 -6.94 7.55
N GLY A 65 9.80 -6.79 6.49
CA GLY A 65 11.24 -7.07 6.50
C GLY A 65 12.05 -6.15 7.41
N ASP A 66 13.31 -6.54 7.65
CA ASP A 66 14.21 -5.79 8.53
C ASP A 66 14.46 -4.36 8.00
N ASN A 67 14.58 -3.39 8.91
CA ASN A 67 14.77 -1.97 8.61
C ASN A 67 13.65 -1.34 7.75
N ALA A 68 12.51 -2.02 7.60
CA ALA A 68 11.37 -1.47 6.89
C ALA A 68 10.71 -0.33 7.68
N ARG A 69 10.13 0.62 6.95
CA ARG A 69 9.41 1.76 7.51
C ARG A 69 8.00 1.78 6.97
N ILE A 70 7.01 1.77 7.86
CA ILE A 70 5.60 1.94 7.52
C ILE A 70 5.24 3.39 7.84
N ALA A 71 4.77 4.14 6.85
CA ALA A 71 4.39 5.53 7.08
C ALA A 71 3.12 5.65 7.92
N ALA A 72 2.95 6.83 8.52
CA ALA A 72 1.75 7.16 9.29
C ALA A 72 0.48 6.99 8.43
N GLY A 73 -0.56 6.43 9.04
CA GLY A 73 -1.86 6.19 8.39
C GLY A 73 -1.87 5.12 7.30
N ALA A 74 -0.74 4.46 6.98
CA ALA A 74 -0.70 3.45 5.93
C ALA A 74 -1.50 2.19 6.30
N VAL A 75 -2.15 1.55 5.32
CA VAL A 75 -2.87 0.27 5.49
C VAL A 75 -2.16 -0.82 4.70
N VAL A 76 -1.34 -1.60 5.39
CA VAL A 76 -0.49 -2.64 4.81
C VAL A 76 -1.25 -3.97 4.78
N LEU A 77 -1.42 -4.51 3.57
CA LEU A 77 -2.16 -5.75 3.29
C LEU A 77 -1.30 -6.82 2.61
N SER A 78 0.00 -6.57 2.44
CA SER A 78 0.95 -7.46 1.78
C SER A 78 2.34 -7.33 2.40
N GLU A 79 3.22 -8.29 2.09
CA GLU A 79 4.62 -8.25 2.53
C GLU A 79 5.32 -6.95 2.15
N VAL A 80 6.20 -6.51 3.05
CA VAL A 80 7.07 -5.35 2.84
C VAL A 80 8.52 -5.85 2.86
N PRO A 81 9.29 -5.69 1.77
CA PRO A 81 10.67 -6.13 1.72
C PRO A 81 11.56 -5.45 2.78
N PRO A 82 12.70 -6.05 3.14
CA PRO A 82 13.70 -5.37 3.97
C PRO A 82 14.17 -4.04 3.34
N ASN A 83 14.59 -3.10 4.20
CA ASN A 83 15.04 -1.76 3.83
C ASN A 83 14.05 -0.96 2.97
N ALA A 84 12.77 -1.30 3.02
CA ALA A 84 11.74 -0.67 2.22
C ALA A 84 10.92 0.37 3.00
N THR A 85 10.25 1.28 2.30
CA THR A 85 9.24 2.18 2.88
C THR A 85 7.90 1.94 2.23
N ALA A 86 6.88 1.62 3.03
CA ALA A 86 5.51 1.39 2.58
C ALA A 86 4.58 2.51 3.07
N VAL A 87 3.69 2.95 2.20
CA VAL A 87 2.87 4.17 2.37
C VAL A 87 1.50 4.06 1.72
N GLY A 88 0.54 4.86 2.16
CA GLY A 88 -0.78 4.98 1.52
C GLY A 88 -1.78 3.90 1.93
N VAL A 89 -2.98 3.98 1.34
CA VAL A 89 -4.14 3.11 1.62
C VAL A 89 -4.77 2.69 0.28
N PRO A 90 -4.61 1.43 -0.15
CA PRO A 90 -3.75 0.38 0.42
C PRO A 90 -2.27 0.70 0.23
N ALA A 91 -1.42 0.17 1.12
CA ALA A 91 -0.01 0.50 1.13
C ALA A 91 0.72 0.02 -0.12
N ARG A 92 1.68 0.81 -0.59
CA ARG A 92 2.60 0.49 -1.69
C ARG A 92 4.03 0.78 -1.26
N VAL A 93 4.98 -0.01 -1.76
CA VAL A 93 6.41 0.17 -1.49
C VAL A 93 6.94 1.26 -2.41
N VAL A 94 7.47 2.34 -1.83
CA VAL A 94 7.94 3.54 -2.57
C VAL A 94 9.43 3.77 -2.50
N LYS A 95 10.12 3.07 -1.60
CA LYS A 95 11.55 3.19 -1.41
C LYS A 95 12.10 1.82 -1.06
N VAL A 96 13.23 1.44 -1.65
CA VAL A 96 13.98 0.22 -1.29
C VAL A 96 15.46 0.58 -1.26
N ASN A 97 16.18 0.23 -0.19
CA ASN A 97 17.62 0.48 -0.05
C ASN A 97 18.03 1.94 -0.26
N GLY A 98 17.22 2.91 0.19
CA GLY A 98 17.57 4.33 -0.02
C GLY A 98 17.12 4.91 -1.36
N VAL A 99 16.76 4.07 -2.33
CA VAL A 99 16.36 4.48 -3.68
C VAL A 99 14.84 4.63 -3.75
N ARG A 100 14.36 5.80 -4.18
CA ARG A 100 12.93 6.04 -4.44
C ARG A 100 12.52 5.30 -5.71
N SER A 101 11.40 4.60 -5.66
CA SER A 101 10.76 4.06 -6.86
C SER A 101 10.18 5.23 -7.64
N GLU A 102 10.61 5.42 -8.89
CA GLU A 102 10.14 6.50 -9.78
C GLU A 102 8.63 6.39 -10.08
N THR A 103 8.04 5.21 -9.89
CA THR A 103 6.64 4.91 -10.21
C THR A 103 5.63 5.43 -9.17
N LEU A 104 6.08 5.90 -8.00
CA LEU A 104 5.19 6.22 -6.87
C LEU A 104 5.61 7.54 -6.20
N ASP A 105 5.40 8.65 -6.89
CA ASP A 105 5.47 9.99 -6.29
C ASP A 105 4.22 10.22 -5.43
N GLN A 106 4.42 10.52 -4.14
CA GLN A 106 3.35 10.77 -3.17
C GLN A 106 2.96 12.23 -3.03
N ILE A 107 3.85 13.13 -3.45
CA ILE A 107 3.57 14.57 -3.44
C ILE A 107 2.76 14.90 -4.69
N HIS A 108 3.09 14.22 -5.79
CA HIS A 108 2.37 14.29 -7.05
C HIS A 108 1.72 12.94 -7.38
N VAL A 109 1.06 12.28 -6.41
CA VAL A 109 0.17 11.16 -6.78
C VAL A 109 -0.85 11.78 -7.73
N SER A 110 -0.71 11.51 -9.02
CA SER A 110 -1.78 11.77 -9.96
C SER A 110 -2.93 10.97 -9.40
N ASP A 111 -3.94 11.68 -8.89
CA ASP A 111 -5.10 11.10 -8.25
C ASP A 111 -5.50 9.85 -9.04
N PRO A 112 -5.49 8.65 -8.44
CA PRO A 112 -5.73 7.42 -9.20
C PRO A 112 -7.10 7.45 -9.89
N VAL A 113 -8.05 8.24 -9.35
CA VAL A 113 -9.31 8.56 -10.01
C VAL A 113 -9.07 9.47 -11.21
N ALA A 114 -8.33 10.56 -11.08
CA ALA A 114 -7.97 11.43 -12.21
C ALA A 114 -7.18 10.71 -13.32
N LEU A 115 -6.25 9.81 -12.97
CA LEU A 115 -5.49 9.02 -13.93
C LEU A 115 -6.38 8.00 -14.64
N ALA A 116 -7.29 7.35 -13.90
CA ALA A 116 -8.29 6.46 -14.48
C ALA A 116 -9.26 7.23 -15.39
N LEU A 117 -9.68 8.43 -15.00
CA LEU A 117 -10.53 9.31 -15.80
C LEU A 117 -9.82 9.74 -17.07
N CYS A 118 -8.56 10.16 -17.01
CA CYS A 118 -7.77 10.53 -18.19
C CYS A 118 -7.62 9.34 -19.16
N ASN A 119 -7.35 8.14 -18.65
CA ASN A 119 -7.31 6.92 -19.46
C ASN A 119 -8.67 6.59 -20.08
N LEU A 120 -9.76 6.78 -19.34
CA LEU A 120 -11.12 6.59 -19.86
C LEU A 120 -11.46 7.61 -20.94
N GLU A 121 -11.12 8.89 -20.77
CA GLU A 121 -11.30 9.93 -21.78
C GLU A 121 -10.56 9.60 -23.07
N HIS A 122 -9.30 9.17 -22.96
CA HIS A 122 -8.52 8.77 -24.14
C HIS A 122 -9.17 7.59 -24.88
N LYS A 123 -9.68 6.61 -24.12
CA LYS A 123 -10.34 5.44 -24.69
C LYS A 123 -11.69 5.78 -25.32
N ILE A 124 -12.45 6.69 -24.72
CA ILE A 124 -13.69 7.22 -25.30
C ILE A 124 -13.41 7.94 -26.62
N PHE A 125 -12.37 8.79 -26.65
CA PHE A 125 -11.97 9.49 -27.87
C PHE A 125 -11.60 8.51 -29.00
N GLU A 126 -10.84 7.47 -28.69
CA GLU A 126 -10.40 6.45 -29.65
C GLU A 126 -11.58 5.63 -30.20
N LEU A 127 -12.53 5.26 -29.33
CA LEU A 127 -13.77 4.59 -29.72
C LEU A 127 -14.69 5.48 -30.57
N GLN A 128 -14.78 6.77 -30.26
CA GLN A 128 -15.55 7.73 -31.07
C GLN A 128 -14.96 7.85 -32.48
N LYS A 129 -13.64 7.91 -32.61
CA LYS A 129 -12.96 7.95 -33.91
C LYS A 129 -13.25 6.70 -34.74
N GLN A 130 -13.17 5.52 -34.13
CA GLN A 130 -13.50 4.25 -34.81
C GLN A 130 -14.96 4.21 -35.27
N LEU A 131 -15.91 4.69 -34.44
CA LEU A 131 -17.32 4.79 -34.80
C LEU A 131 -17.56 5.72 -36.00
N ASP A 132 -16.86 6.85 -36.06
CA ASP A 132 -16.99 7.80 -37.18
C ASP A 132 -16.40 7.24 -38.49
N GLU A 133 -15.31 6.47 -38.41
CA GLU A 133 -14.73 5.75 -39.55
C GLU A 133 -15.69 4.67 -40.07
N LEU A 134 -16.23 3.83 -39.17
CA LEU A 134 -17.23 2.80 -39.50
C LEU A 134 -18.51 3.39 -40.11
N LYS A 135 -19.00 4.52 -39.57
CA LYS A 135 -20.17 5.21 -40.15
C LYS A 135 -19.88 5.70 -41.57
N LYS A 136 -18.69 6.22 -41.85
CA LYS A 136 -18.30 6.66 -43.20
C LYS A 136 -18.17 5.50 -44.18
N GLU A 137 -17.69 4.34 -43.72
CA GLU A 137 -17.63 3.13 -44.53
C GLU A 137 -19.05 2.60 -44.85
N ASN A 138 -19.95 2.56 -43.87
CA ASN A 138 -21.34 2.13 -44.09
C ASN A 138 -22.09 3.03 -45.08
N VAL A 139 -21.90 4.35 -45.01
CA VAL A 139 -22.52 5.29 -45.97
C VAL A 139 -21.99 5.08 -47.39
N LYS A 140 -20.72 4.69 -47.56
CA LYS A 140 -20.14 4.36 -48.88
C LYS A 140 -20.55 3.00 -49.44
N SER A 141 -21.04 2.08 -48.60
CA SER A 141 -21.55 0.79 -49.04
C SER A 141 -23.04 0.79 -49.37
N GLU A 142 -23.77 1.85 -48.99
CA GLU A 142 -25.19 2.04 -49.31
C GLU A 142 -25.43 2.93 -50.56
N GLU A 143 -24.38 3.57 -51.10
CA GLU A 143 -24.36 4.24 -52.42
C GLU A 143 -23.90 3.30 -53.55
#